data_AF-A0A1D2N306-F1
#
_entry.id   AF-A0A1D2N306-F1
#
_cell.length_a   1.000
_cell.length_b   1.000
_cell.length_c   1.000
_cell.angle_alpha   90.00
_cell.angle_beta   90.00
_cell.angle_gamma   90.00
#
_symmetry.space_group_name_H-M   'P 1'
#
loop_
_entity.id
_entity.type
_entity.pdbx_description
1 polymer ?
#
loop_
_entity_poly.entity_id
_entity_poly.type
_entity_poly.pdbx_seq_one_letter_code
_entity_poly.pdbx_strand_id
1 'polypeptide(L)'
;MGTEKPYHHHHHHENHHESACHCCKNATSLGGNKLRSQTHSIFLHTVPIALFWVLFLVLLVPNTRATVVQTKIGKIRGLEEETPTNVKYYAFKGIRYASAPVKELRFKEPRPIPAWEGILDGTRDGPACPQLHVATNKVIGQEDCLTLNLYTTNLDTLKNVLVFIHGGGFITGTASSLLYGPDYLMDENVVVVSIQYRLGVFGFLSTETKEASGNWGLFDQIEAITWVKSHIASFGGDPEKITLVGEGAGAASATLLTFIPRTKGLYRNVIALGSTALNSQYFQRNPVESARELVSRLKCPYDDFSELVECLRKEEMTVLVKEMNNMLNFFSFPRWFAPSVDKKLLSKTPEELLKDGQLVKVPVLTGVSRHEGAFYYPLTVNSFNDGKYDGNFIDQRLPRLLPIISEFESKLFPITKAVKKRYFTNVDMENEDEFRPRYIEFLTDLLFTRFSSLYGNGLANQTVPVYYYVLDYYGTNGIMSIIGDTDMKKLAVQTSSNSGMLGACDFLVAALLLLSQEKLFV
;
A
#
# COMPACT_ATOMS: atom_id res chain seq x y z
N MET A 1 -58.34 14.94 31.64
CA MET A 1 -58.19 14.62 33.09
C MET A 1 -56.72 14.30 33.31
N GLY A 2 -55.96 14.94 34.21
CA GLY A 2 -56.21 16.05 35.14
C GLY A 2 -55.02 16.10 36.13
N THR A 3 -54.35 17.24 36.33
CA THR A 3 -54.54 18.16 37.50
C THR A 3 -54.20 17.52 38.87
N GLU A 4 -53.39 18.08 39.78
CA GLU A 4 -52.59 19.32 39.78
C GLU A 4 -51.58 19.36 40.96
N LYS A 5 -50.95 20.53 41.25
CA LYS A 5 -50.19 20.83 42.50
C LYS A 5 -51.17 21.39 43.58
N PRO A 6 -50.81 22.22 44.61
CA PRO A 6 -49.54 22.50 45.33
C PRO A 6 -49.71 22.50 46.88
N TYR A 7 -48.71 22.97 47.65
CA TYR A 7 -48.89 23.71 48.93
C TYR A 7 -47.66 24.59 49.26
N HIS A 8 -47.66 25.36 50.37
CA HIS A 8 -46.83 26.56 50.57
C HIS A 8 -46.49 26.88 52.05
N HIS A 9 -45.40 27.66 52.28
CA HIS A 9 -45.10 28.50 53.47
C HIS A 9 -44.77 27.81 54.83
N HIS A 10 -44.20 28.45 55.88
CA HIS A 10 -43.87 29.88 56.13
C HIS A 10 -42.56 30.13 56.97
N HIS A 11 -42.40 31.33 57.58
CA HIS A 11 -41.17 31.90 58.18
C HIS A 11 -41.15 31.98 59.72
N HIS A 12 -39.93 32.15 60.29
CA HIS A 12 -39.56 32.94 61.48
C HIS A 12 -38.09 33.46 61.27
N HIS A 13 -37.52 34.61 61.70
CA HIS A 13 -37.87 35.73 62.62
C HIS A 13 -37.78 35.38 64.13
N GLU A 14 -37.01 36.00 65.04
CA GLU A 14 -36.25 37.29 65.19
C GLU A 14 -35.20 37.17 66.36
N ASN A 15 -34.33 38.09 66.85
CA ASN A 15 -33.75 39.45 66.56
C ASN A 15 -32.52 39.71 67.52
N HIS A 16 -31.76 40.82 67.68
CA HIS A 16 -31.55 42.17 67.05
C HIS A 16 -30.15 42.76 67.48
N HIS A 17 -29.81 44.00 67.04
CA HIS A 17 -28.81 44.96 67.58
C HIS A 17 -27.29 44.62 67.51
N GLU A 18 -26.34 45.58 67.57
CA GLU A 18 -26.39 47.03 67.88
C GLU A 18 -25.51 47.89 66.92
N SER A 19 -25.39 49.23 67.12
CA SER A 19 -25.00 50.18 66.05
C SER A 19 -23.98 51.29 66.38
N ALA A 20 -23.05 51.49 65.43
CA ALA A 20 -22.43 52.77 65.00
C ALA A 20 -21.23 53.41 65.75
N CYS A 21 -20.50 54.21 64.95
CA CYS A 21 -19.62 55.36 65.26
C CYS A 21 -18.07 55.25 65.33
N HIS A 22 -17.47 56.29 64.74
CA HIS A 22 -16.13 56.90 64.88
C HIS A 22 -14.84 56.38 64.18
N CYS A 23 -14.36 57.26 63.28
CA CYS A 23 -12.98 57.75 63.09
C CYS A 23 -11.92 56.88 62.38
N CYS A 24 -11.49 57.38 61.21
CA CYS A 24 -10.21 57.05 60.58
C CYS A 24 -9.02 57.68 61.32
N LYS A 25 -7.94 56.91 61.56
CA LYS A 25 -6.54 57.27 61.22
C LYS A 25 -5.53 56.17 61.59
N ASN A 26 -4.35 56.25 60.97
CA ASN A 26 -3.08 55.61 61.36
C ASN A 26 -2.97 54.07 61.27
N ALA A 27 -2.71 53.54 60.07
CA ALA A 27 -2.04 52.24 59.87
C ALA A 27 -1.28 52.15 58.53
N THR A 28 -0.56 53.20 58.13
CA THR A 28 0.40 53.12 57.01
C THR A 28 1.66 52.34 57.41
N SER A 29 2.32 51.73 56.42
CA SER A 29 3.59 50.95 56.53
C SER A 29 3.46 49.50 57.01
N LEU A 30 3.19 48.59 56.05
CA LEU A 30 4.03 47.40 55.74
C LEU A 30 3.37 46.60 54.60
N GLY A 31 4.05 46.40 53.46
CA GLY A 31 3.57 45.47 52.41
C GLY A 31 4.04 45.70 50.97
N GLY A 32 4.24 46.95 50.54
CA GLY A 32 4.37 47.30 49.11
C GLY A 32 5.52 46.64 48.32
N ASN A 33 6.65 46.32 48.98
CA ASN A 33 7.88 45.92 48.28
C ASN A 33 7.95 44.43 47.88
N LYS A 34 7.07 43.56 48.40
CA LYS A 34 7.21 42.10 48.17
C LYS A 34 6.66 41.62 46.83
N LEU A 35 5.51 42.16 46.37
CA LEU A 35 4.91 41.76 45.09
C LEU A 35 5.71 42.21 43.86
N ARG A 36 6.23 43.45 43.87
CA ARG A 36 6.95 44.02 42.72
C ARG A 36 8.30 43.33 42.44
N SER A 37 8.89 42.72 43.47
CA SER A 37 10.10 41.89 43.36
C SER A 37 9.81 40.56 42.63
N GLN A 38 8.75 39.85 43.04
CA GLN A 38 8.41 38.55 42.47
C GLN A 38 7.98 38.65 41.00
N THR A 39 7.20 39.66 40.61
CA THR A 39 6.78 39.82 39.20
C THR A 39 7.94 40.14 38.26
N HIS A 40 8.95 40.89 38.69
CA HIS A 40 10.18 41.08 37.91
C HIS A 40 11.07 39.83 37.88
N SER A 41 11.25 39.13 39.00
CA SER A 41 12.05 37.89 39.05
C SER A 41 11.47 36.79 38.15
N ILE A 42 10.14 36.62 38.12
CA ILE A 42 9.49 35.65 37.22
C ILE A 42 9.75 36.02 35.75
N PHE A 43 9.55 37.28 35.35
CA PHE A 43 9.84 37.73 33.97
C PHE A 43 11.30 37.55 33.57
N LEU A 44 12.25 37.81 34.49
CA LEU A 44 13.69 37.67 34.27
C LEU A 44 14.15 36.21 34.11
N HIS A 45 13.37 35.22 34.56
CA HIS A 45 13.71 33.80 34.42
C HIS A 45 12.86 33.05 33.39
N THR A 46 11.59 33.41 33.18
CA THR A 46 10.75 32.74 32.16
C THR A 46 11.12 33.15 30.74
N VAL A 47 11.48 34.41 30.49
CA VAL A 47 11.84 34.87 29.13
C VAL A 47 13.12 34.20 28.61
N PRO A 48 14.23 34.06 29.37
CA PRO A 48 15.39 33.30 28.93
C PRO A 48 15.09 31.81 28.70
N ILE A 49 14.23 31.19 29.51
CA ILE A 49 13.84 29.78 29.33
C ILE A 49 13.00 29.61 28.04
N ALA A 50 12.04 30.51 27.79
CA ALA A 50 11.25 30.49 26.56
C ALA A 50 12.13 30.73 25.32
N LEU A 51 13.06 31.69 25.39
CA LEU A 51 14.04 31.94 24.33
C LEU A 51 14.98 30.74 24.13
N PHE A 52 15.42 30.06 25.19
CA PHE A 52 16.23 28.84 25.10
C PHE A 52 15.45 27.71 24.41
N TRP A 53 14.18 27.47 24.77
CA TRP A 53 13.35 26.47 24.08
C TRP A 53 13.08 26.84 22.62
N VAL A 54 12.88 28.13 22.30
CA VAL A 54 12.76 28.58 20.90
C VAL A 54 14.07 28.38 20.14
N LEU A 55 15.23 28.72 20.71
CA LEU A 55 16.53 28.50 20.09
C LEU A 55 16.82 26.99 19.90
N PHE A 56 16.49 26.17 20.89
CA PHE A 56 16.63 24.72 20.86
C PHE A 56 15.72 24.09 19.80
N LEU A 57 14.47 24.54 19.67
CA LEU A 57 13.57 24.13 18.60
C LEU A 57 14.07 24.57 17.22
N VAL A 58 14.65 25.76 17.08
CA VAL A 58 15.27 26.24 15.83
C VAL A 58 16.53 25.44 15.48
N LEU A 59 17.34 25.05 16.46
CA LEU A 59 18.51 24.17 16.29
C LEU A 59 18.13 22.71 16.03
N LEU A 60 16.91 22.29 16.39
CA LEU A 60 16.33 20.99 16.06
C LEU A 60 15.61 20.96 14.70
N VAL A 61 15.48 22.08 13.99
CA VAL A 61 15.08 22.04 12.57
C VAL A 61 16.25 21.45 11.78
N PRO A 62 16.10 20.27 11.15
CA PRO A 62 17.17 19.72 10.32
C PRO A 62 17.42 20.69 9.16
N ASN A 63 18.69 20.96 8.86
CA ASN A 63 19.11 21.97 7.88
C ASN A 63 18.97 21.43 6.44
N THR A 64 17.80 20.87 6.12
CA THR A 64 17.46 20.29 4.81
C THR A 64 17.44 21.39 3.76
N ARG A 65 18.39 21.34 2.83
CA ARG A 65 18.45 22.32 1.73
C ARG A 65 17.29 22.07 0.77
N ALA A 66 16.43 23.06 0.60
CA ALA A 66 15.37 22.99 -0.41
C ALA A 66 15.97 23.18 -1.81
N THR A 67 15.66 22.28 -2.73
CA THR A 67 15.98 22.41 -4.16
C THR A 67 14.70 22.63 -4.97
N VAL A 68 14.80 23.21 -6.18
CA VAL A 68 13.64 23.47 -7.04
C VAL A 68 13.94 23.05 -8.48
N VAL A 69 13.13 22.13 -9.00
CA VAL A 69 13.21 21.61 -10.38
C VAL A 69 12.09 22.17 -11.24
N GLN A 70 12.42 22.51 -12.49
CA GLN A 70 11.46 22.90 -13.53
C GLN A 70 11.07 21.68 -14.36
N THR A 71 9.80 21.29 -14.31
CA THR A 71 9.20 20.32 -15.24
C THR A 71 8.54 21.05 -16.43
N LYS A 72 8.03 20.30 -17.42
CA LYS A 72 7.26 20.86 -18.55
C LYS A 72 5.94 21.51 -18.12
N ILE A 73 5.42 21.17 -16.94
CA ILE A 73 4.10 21.57 -16.44
C ILE A 73 4.14 22.45 -15.17
N GLY A 74 5.32 22.68 -14.59
CA GLY A 74 5.48 23.60 -13.46
C GLY A 74 6.74 23.32 -12.62
N LYS A 75 6.97 24.15 -11.61
CA LYS A 75 8.09 24.01 -10.67
C LYS A 75 7.71 23.17 -9.47
N ILE A 76 8.65 22.36 -8.97
CA ILE A 76 8.49 21.50 -7.79
C ILE A 76 9.65 21.75 -6.83
N ARG A 77 9.36 21.98 -5.55
CA ARG A 77 10.33 22.01 -4.46
C ARG A 77 10.55 20.61 -3.89
N GLY A 78 11.80 20.19 -3.76
CA GLY A 78 12.23 19.00 -3.02
C GLY A 78 13.20 19.34 -1.89
N LEU A 79 13.72 18.33 -1.19
CA LEU A 79 14.73 18.46 -0.13
C LEU A 79 16.02 17.70 -0.49
N GLU A 80 17.17 18.19 -0.03
CA GLU A 80 18.40 17.40 0.15
C GLU A 80 18.24 16.53 1.41
N GLU A 81 18.29 15.21 1.25
CA GLU A 81 18.22 14.16 2.26
C GLU A 81 19.48 13.27 2.16
N GLU A 82 19.74 12.39 3.14
CA GLU A 82 21.01 11.67 3.26
C GLU A 82 20.79 10.25 3.78
N THR A 83 21.46 9.26 3.18
CA THR A 83 21.31 7.83 3.51
C THR A 83 22.06 7.47 4.81
N PRO A 84 21.76 6.31 5.45
CA PRO A 84 22.52 5.81 6.61
C PRO A 84 24.01 5.58 6.34
N THR A 85 24.41 5.50 5.07
CA THR A 85 25.78 5.36 4.56
C THR A 85 26.43 6.72 4.19
N ASN A 86 25.74 7.83 4.44
CA ASN A 86 26.15 9.23 4.19
C ASN A 86 26.15 9.63 2.69
N VAL A 87 25.34 8.99 1.85
CA VAL A 87 25.13 9.40 0.46
C VAL A 87 24.00 10.44 0.39
N LYS A 88 24.29 11.59 -0.22
CA LYS A 88 23.33 12.70 -0.37
C LYS A 88 22.45 12.53 -1.60
N TYR A 89 21.15 12.75 -1.43
CA TYR A 89 20.16 12.67 -2.51
C TYR A 89 19.10 13.76 -2.42
N TYR A 90 18.43 14.01 -3.55
CA TYR A 90 17.28 14.90 -3.64
C TYR A 90 15.99 14.09 -3.61
N ALA A 91 15.08 14.44 -2.70
CA ALA A 91 13.76 13.86 -2.56
C ALA A 91 12.67 14.84 -3.00
N PHE A 92 11.78 14.40 -3.89
CA PHE A 92 10.60 15.13 -4.33
C PHE A 92 9.37 14.22 -4.13
N LYS A 93 8.61 14.47 -3.08
CA LYS A 93 7.53 13.61 -2.58
C LYS A 93 6.14 14.24 -2.84
N GLY A 94 5.10 13.42 -2.95
CA GLY A 94 3.71 13.89 -3.08
C GLY A 94 3.36 14.60 -4.38
N ILE A 95 4.13 14.40 -5.46
CA ILE A 95 3.89 15.03 -6.76
C ILE A 95 2.63 14.42 -7.39
N ARG A 96 1.56 15.20 -7.60
CA ARG A 96 0.42 14.71 -8.39
C ARG A 96 0.87 14.43 -9.83
N TYR A 97 0.48 13.28 -10.37
CA TYR A 97 0.60 12.98 -11.80
C TYR A 97 -0.74 13.13 -12.54
N ALA A 98 -1.86 12.90 -11.84
CA ALA A 98 -3.21 13.03 -12.35
C ALA A 98 -4.11 13.87 -11.42
N SER A 99 -5.22 14.35 -11.97
CA SER A 99 -6.24 15.13 -11.27
C SER A 99 -6.99 14.26 -10.27
N ALA A 100 -7.34 14.84 -9.11
CA ALA A 100 -8.03 14.15 -8.02
C ALA A 100 -9.29 13.39 -8.51
N PRO A 101 -9.37 12.05 -8.36
CA PRO A 101 -10.45 11.21 -8.88
C PRO A 101 -11.75 11.27 -8.03
N VAL A 102 -12.11 12.46 -7.55
CA VAL A 102 -13.24 12.74 -6.66
C VAL A 102 -14.52 13.10 -7.41
N LYS A 103 -15.67 12.93 -6.76
CA LYS A 103 -17.00 13.32 -7.29
C LYS A 103 -17.22 12.71 -8.68
N GLU A 104 -17.39 13.55 -9.71
CA GLU A 104 -17.53 13.13 -11.10
C GLU A 104 -16.34 12.37 -11.68
N LEU A 105 -15.15 12.41 -11.07
CA LEU A 105 -14.01 11.61 -11.53
C LEU A 105 -13.93 10.25 -10.82
N ARG A 106 -14.80 9.97 -9.83
CA ARG A 106 -14.91 8.64 -9.22
C ARG A 106 -15.44 7.63 -10.24
N PHE A 107 -14.73 6.49 -10.32
CA PHE A 107 -14.92 5.42 -11.31
C PHE A 107 -14.78 5.85 -12.77
N LYS A 108 -13.89 6.82 -13.06
CA LYS A 108 -13.49 7.20 -14.42
C LYS A 108 -11.95 7.15 -14.57
N GLU A 109 -11.47 7.13 -15.80
CA GLU A 109 -10.04 7.26 -16.13
C GLU A 109 -9.40 8.49 -15.45
N PRO A 110 -8.13 8.42 -15.02
CA PRO A 110 -7.39 9.58 -14.56
C PRO A 110 -7.35 10.65 -15.65
N ARG A 111 -7.27 11.91 -15.23
CA ARG A 111 -7.10 13.05 -16.13
C ARG A 111 -5.73 13.68 -15.89
N PRO A 112 -4.90 13.89 -16.93
CA PRO A 112 -3.62 14.59 -16.79
C PRO A 112 -3.82 15.91 -16.03
N ILE A 113 -2.89 16.28 -15.15
CA ILE A 113 -2.98 17.59 -14.49
C ILE A 113 -2.67 18.73 -15.48
N PRO A 114 -3.39 19.86 -15.41
CA PRO A 114 -2.97 21.09 -16.07
C PRO A 114 -1.60 21.57 -15.56
N ALA A 115 -0.94 22.40 -16.37
CA ALA A 115 0.23 23.13 -15.90
C ALA A 115 -0.15 24.13 -14.79
N TRP A 116 0.76 24.38 -13.84
CA TRP A 116 0.55 25.28 -12.71
C TRP A 116 1.59 26.40 -12.63
N GLU A 117 1.15 27.55 -12.12
CA GLU A 117 2.03 28.66 -11.77
C GLU A 117 2.62 28.52 -10.36
N GLY A 118 3.67 29.28 -10.05
CA GLY A 118 4.35 29.23 -8.77
C GLY A 118 5.25 28.00 -8.60
N ILE A 119 5.27 27.42 -7.40
CA ILE A 119 6.10 26.26 -7.03
C ILE A 119 5.24 25.30 -6.20
N LEU A 120 5.09 24.06 -6.67
CA LEU A 120 4.46 22.97 -5.91
C LEU A 120 5.38 22.55 -4.76
N ASP A 121 4.84 22.41 -3.56
CA ASP A 121 5.58 21.92 -2.40
C ASP A 121 5.63 20.38 -2.41
N GLY A 122 6.73 19.83 -2.91
CA GLY A 122 6.99 18.38 -3.01
C GLY A 122 7.90 17.87 -1.89
N THR A 123 7.76 18.41 -0.67
CA THR A 123 8.65 18.08 0.46
C THR A 123 8.13 16.96 1.37
N ARG A 124 6.94 16.41 1.10
CA ARG A 124 6.23 15.44 1.95
C ARG A 124 5.51 14.38 1.11
N ASP A 125 5.32 13.19 1.66
CA ASP A 125 4.51 12.14 1.03
C ASP A 125 3.09 12.62 0.68
N GLY A 126 2.57 12.15 -0.46
CA GLY A 126 1.14 12.23 -0.77
C GLY A 126 0.33 11.22 0.05
N PRO A 127 -0.99 11.45 0.24
CA PRO A 127 -1.81 10.51 0.99
C PRO A 127 -1.91 9.16 0.27
N ALA A 128 -2.02 8.08 1.05
CA ALA A 128 -2.40 6.78 0.52
C ALA A 128 -3.83 6.82 -0.05
N CYS A 129 -4.14 5.95 -1.03
CA CYS A 129 -5.50 5.79 -1.52
C CYS A 129 -6.43 5.13 -0.49
N PRO A 130 -7.77 5.25 -0.61
CA PRO A 130 -8.70 4.83 0.43
C PRO A 130 -8.66 3.31 0.69
N GLN A 131 -8.37 2.92 1.94
CA GLN A 131 -8.13 1.52 2.33
C GLN A 131 -8.33 1.31 3.83
N LEU A 132 -8.36 0.06 4.29
CA LEU A 132 -8.20 -0.26 5.71
C LEU A 132 -6.71 -0.40 6.05
N HIS A 133 -6.28 0.22 7.14
CA HIS A 133 -4.93 0.07 7.66
C HIS A 133 -4.76 -1.31 8.31
N VAL A 134 -4.02 -2.21 7.65
CA VAL A 134 -3.83 -3.63 8.02
C VAL A 134 -3.72 -3.86 9.54
N ALA A 135 -2.80 -3.19 10.23
CA ALA A 135 -2.56 -3.43 11.67
C ALA A 135 -3.55 -2.74 12.65
N THR A 136 -4.51 -1.92 12.18
CA THR A 136 -5.46 -1.20 13.08
C THR A 136 -6.93 -1.32 12.68
N ASN A 137 -7.21 -1.90 11.50
CA ASN A 137 -8.53 -2.06 10.90
C ASN A 137 -9.35 -0.75 10.76
N LYS A 138 -8.67 0.41 10.76
CA LYS A 138 -9.27 1.74 10.56
C LYS A 138 -9.20 2.14 9.09
N VAL A 139 -10.22 2.84 8.60
CA VAL A 139 -10.16 3.50 7.29
C VAL A 139 -9.09 4.59 7.32
N ILE A 140 -8.21 4.58 6.32
CA ILE A 140 -7.17 5.58 6.09
C ILE A 140 -7.15 6.01 4.62
N GLY A 141 -6.35 7.03 4.32
CA GLY A 141 -6.15 7.54 2.97
C GLY A 141 -7.18 8.59 2.55
N GLN A 142 -7.06 9.05 1.30
CA GLN A 142 -7.92 10.05 0.67
C GLN A 142 -8.14 9.68 -0.79
N GLU A 143 -9.24 10.12 -1.42
CA GLU A 143 -9.46 9.91 -2.85
C GLU A 143 -8.46 10.71 -3.72
N ASP A 144 -8.01 11.89 -3.27
CA ASP A 144 -6.95 12.68 -3.92
C ASP A 144 -5.55 12.11 -3.63
N CYS A 145 -5.33 10.88 -4.09
CA CYS A 145 -4.12 10.10 -3.83
C CYS A 145 -3.22 9.88 -5.06
N LEU A 146 -3.55 10.41 -6.24
CA LEU A 146 -2.84 10.15 -7.50
C LEU A 146 -1.50 10.89 -7.59
N THR A 147 -0.59 10.48 -6.71
CA THR A 147 0.72 11.08 -6.45
C THR A 147 1.86 10.07 -6.62
N LEU A 148 3.05 10.58 -6.88
CA LEU A 148 4.30 9.84 -6.88
C LEU A 148 5.36 10.54 -6.05
N ASN A 149 6.35 9.76 -5.61
CA ASN A 149 7.58 10.24 -5.01
C ASN A 149 8.75 9.93 -5.94
N LEU A 150 9.80 10.75 -5.90
CA LEU A 150 10.98 10.67 -6.76
C LEU A 150 12.26 10.96 -5.96
N TYR A 151 13.31 10.17 -6.19
CA TYR A 151 14.58 10.26 -5.48
C TYR A 151 15.77 10.10 -6.44
N THR A 152 16.80 10.96 -6.30
CA THR A 152 18.02 10.92 -7.13
C THR A 152 19.22 11.59 -6.45
N THR A 153 20.42 11.02 -6.59
CA THR A 153 21.69 11.62 -6.16
C THR A 153 22.23 12.75 -7.06
N ASN A 154 21.67 12.97 -8.26
CA ASN A 154 22.15 13.98 -9.21
C ASN A 154 21.05 14.39 -10.21
N LEU A 155 21.00 15.66 -10.61
CA LEU A 155 19.97 16.20 -11.50
C LEU A 155 20.46 16.42 -12.95
N ASP A 156 21.78 16.48 -13.17
CA ASP A 156 22.42 16.88 -14.43
C ASP A 156 22.76 15.68 -15.35
N THR A 157 22.97 14.51 -14.76
CA THR A 157 23.38 13.27 -15.45
C THR A 157 22.22 12.29 -15.52
N LEU A 158 21.88 11.81 -16.73
CA LEU A 158 20.78 10.87 -16.96
C LEU A 158 21.13 9.43 -16.56
N LYS A 159 20.33 8.83 -15.67
CA LYS A 159 20.51 7.47 -15.12
C LYS A 159 19.38 6.50 -15.51
N ASN A 160 19.55 5.23 -15.17
CA ASN A 160 18.44 4.25 -15.19
C ASN A 160 17.32 4.68 -14.22
N VAL A 161 16.07 4.46 -14.61
CA VAL A 161 14.89 4.85 -13.81
C VAL A 161 14.15 3.60 -13.34
N LEU A 162 13.97 3.45 -12.03
CA LEU A 162 13.16 2.40 -11.42
C LEU A 162 11.79 2.97 -11.04
N VAL A 163 10.71 2.48 -11.64
CA VAL A 163 9.34 2.85 -11.27
C VAL A 163 8.74 1.71 -10.45
N PHE A 164 8.66 1.90 -9.13
CA PHE A 164 8.12 0.95 -8.17
C PHE A 164 6.60 1.07 -8.03
N ILE A 165 5.92 -0.04 -8.29
CA ILE A 165 4.49 -0.24 -8.07
C ILE A 165 4.34 -1.11 -6.82
N HIS A 166 3.67 -0.59 -5.78
CA HIS A 166 3.55 -1.28 -4.49
C HIS A 166 2.62 -2.50 -4.52
N GLY A 167 2.80 -3.42 -3.57
CA GLY A 167 1.94 -4.58 -3.36
C GLY A 167 0.60 -4.27 -2.66
N GLY A 168 0.08 -5.24 -1.90
CA GLY A 168 -1.13 -5.07 -1.08
C GLY A 168 -2.46 -5.54 -1.70
N GLY A 169 -2.43 -6.52 -2.60
CA GLY A 169 -3.64 -7.24 -3.07
C GLY A 169 -4.63 -6.41 -3.90
N PHE A 170 -4.22 -5.23 -4.38
CA PHE A 170 -5.07 -4.17 -4.96
C PHE A 170 -6.07 -3.51 -3.98
N ILE A 171 -6.04 -3.82 -2.68
CA ILE A 171 -7.01 -3.31 -1.68
C ILE A 171 -6.37 -2.46 -0.58
N THR A 172 -5.05 -2.56 -0.41
CA THR A 172 -4.21 -1.79 0.53
C THR A 172 -2.85 -1.53 -0.13
N GLY A 173 -2.02 -0.68 0.48
CA GLY A 173 -0.67 -0.35 -0.02
C GLY A 173 -0.44 1.16 -0.11
N THR A 174 0.82 1.58 -0.24
CA THR A 174 1.20 2.99 -0.37
C THR A 174 2.59 3.15 -0.97
N ALA A 175 2.84 4.27 -1.65
CA ALA A 175 4.15 4.68 -2.15
C ALA A 175 5.04 5.43 -1.14
N SER A 176 4.54 5.66 0.09
CA SER A 176 5.19 6.49 1.13
C SER A 176 6.61 6.04 1.47
N SER A 177 7.50 7.01 1.67
CA SER A 177 8.91 6.77 2.03
C SER A 177 9.09 6.14 3.41
N LEU A 178 8.03 6.05 4.23
CA LEU A 178 8.06 5.35 5.52
C LEU A 178 8.10 3.83 5.39
N LEU A 179 7.58 3.26 4.29
CA LEU A 179 7.59 1.82 4.02
C LEU A 179 8.48 1.42 2.83
N TYR A 180 8.60 2.32 1.85
CA TYR A 180 9.42 2.12 0.65
C TYR A 180 10.40 3.29 0.51
N GLY A 181 11.18 3.52 1.56
CA GLY A 181 12.25 4.52 1.58
C GLY A 181 13.33 4.24 0.53
N PRO A 182 13.95 5.26 -0.07
CA PRO A 182 14.89 5.10 -1.17
C PRO A 182 16.31 4.74 -0.69
N ASP A 183 16.55 4.65 0.62
CA ASP A 183 17.85 4.80 1.27
C ASP A 183 18.93 3.89 0.68
N TYR A 184 18.71 2.58 0.66
CA TYR A 184 19.64 1.60 0.07
C TYR A 184 19.75 1.68 -1.47
N LEU A 185 18.87 2.44 -2.12
CA LEU A 185 18.79 2.59 -3.57
C LEU A 185 19.49 3.88 -4.05
N MET A 186 19.71 4.84 -3.15
CA MET A 186 20.46 6.09 -3.44
C MET A 186 21.97 5.89 -3.39
N ASP A 187 22.44 4.82 -2.74
CA ASP A 187 23.82 4.35 -2.84
C ASP A 187 24.13 3.80 -4.26
N GLU A 188 23.10 3.43 -5.03
CA GLU A 188 23.19 2.98 -6.42
C GLU A 188 22.96 4.13 -7.43
N ASN A 189 23.55 4.03 -8.63
CA ASN A 189 23.47 5.09 -9.64
C ASN A 189 22.15 5.08 -10.45
N VAL A 190 21.02 5.27 -9.76
CA VAL A 190 19.66 5.24 -10.32
C VAL A 190 18.85 6.49 -9.99
N VAL A 191 17.69 6.64 -10.63
CA VAL A 191 16.56 7.44 -10.15
C VAL A 191 15.46 6.49 -9.73
N VAL A 192 14.92 6.66 -8.52
CA VAL A 192 13.81 5.85 -8.00
C VAL A 192 12.53 6.67 -8.02
N VAL A 193 11.43 6.08 -8.48
CA VAL A 193 10.09 6.64 -8.43
C VAL A 193 9.16 5.61 -7.78
N SER A 194 8.39 5.98 -6.77
CA SER A 194 7.30 5.16 -6.23
C SER A 194 5.95 5.80 -6.54
N ILE A 195 4.96 5.02 -6.98
CA ILE A 195 3.65 5.53 -7.45
C ILE A 195 2.49 5.02 -6.59
N GLN A 196 1.60 5.92 -6.19
CA GLN A 196 0.26 5.55 -5.70
C GLN A 196 -0.63 5.20 -6.91
N TYR A 197 -1.64 4.36 -6.72
CA TYR A 197 -2.72 4.11 -7.70
C TYR A 197 -4.01 3.74 -6.96
N ARG A 198 -5.21 3.97 -7.55
CA ARG A 198 -6.47 3.67 -6.85
C ARG A 198 -6.62 2.19 -6.51
N LEU A 199 -7.16 1.94 -5.33
CA LEU A 199 -7.33 0.62 -4.71
C LEU A 199 -8.81 0.27 -4.55
N GLY A 200 -9.07 -1.03 -4.43
CA GLY A 200 -10.39 -1.58 -4.15
C GLY A 200 -11.44 -1.12 -5.15
N VAL A 201 -12.65 -0.86 -4.66
CA VAL A 201 -13.78 -0.36 -5.46
C VAL A 201 -13.43 0.92 -6.23
N PHE A 202 -12.63 1.83 -5.67
CA PHE A 202 -12.21 3.07 -6.34
C PHE A 202 -11.33 2.80 -7.57
N GLY A 203 -10.49 1.76 -7.52
CA GLY A 203 -9.61 1.35 -8.61
C GLY A 203 -10.21 0.32 -9.58
N PHE A 204 -11.15 -0.51 -9.11
CA PHE A 204 -11.49 -1.78 -9.77
C PHE A 204 -12.99 -2.15 -9.72
N LEU A 205 -13.89 -1.21 -9.40
CA LEU A 205 -15.31 -1.37 -9.71
C LEU A 205 -15.51 -1.53 -11.22
N SER A 206 -16.13 -2.63 -11.63
CA SER A 206 -16.56 -2.87 -13.01
C SER A 206 -17.96 -3.48 -13.05
N THR A 207 -18.77 -2.99 -13.98
CA THR A 207 -20.08 -3.53 -14.37
C THR A 207 -20.01 -4.23 -15.74
N GLU A 208 -18.81 -4.38 -16.32
CA GLU A 208 -18.56 -4.83 -17.71
C GLU A 208 -19.28 -3.98 -18.79
N THR A 209 -19.73 -2.77 -18.43
CA THR A 209 -20.41 -1.83 -19.32
C THR A 209 -19.68 -0.47 -19.36
N LYS A 210 -20.21 0.48 -20.14
CA LYS A 210 -19.64 1.83 -20.30
C LYS A 210 -19.76 2.70 -19.03
N GLU A 211 -20.70 2.35 -18.14
CA GLU A 211 -20.98 3.02 -16.87
C GLU A 211 -19.81 2.85 -15.88
N ALA A 212 -19.26 1.63 -15.79
CA ALA A 212 -17.97 1.38 -15.18
C ALA A 212 -17.26 0.17 -15.84
N SER A 213 -16.27 0.40 -16.71
CA SER A 213 -15.51 -0.71 -17.33
C SER A 213 -14.48 -1.34 -16.39
N GLY A 214 -14.03 -0.61 -15.38
CA GLY A 214 -13.02 -1.04 -14.41
C GLY A 214 -11.58 -0.70 -14.80
N ASN A 215 -10.64 -1.36 -14.12
CA ASN A 215 -9.19 -1.20 -14.27
C ASN A 215 -8.66 0.24 -14.09
N TRP A 216 -9.40 1.13 -13.41
CA TRP A 216 -8.99 2.50 -13.14
C TRP A 216 -7.63 2.60 -12.44
N GLY A 217 -7.32 1.67 -11.54
CA GLY A 217 -6.00 1.55 -10.91
C GLY A 217 -4.86 1.19 -11.90
N LEU A 218 -5.14 0.46 -12.98
CA LEU A 218 -4.16 0.24 -14.06
C LEU A 218 -4.03 1.48 -14.96
N PHE A 219 -5.13 2.19 -15.24
CA PHE A 219 -5.05 3.48 -15.94
C PHE A 219 -4.23 4.50 -15.14
N ASP A 220 -4.37 4.54 -13.81
CA ASP A 220 -3.58 5.39 -12.91
C ASP A 220 -2.08 5.08 -13.04
N GLN A 221 -1.70 3.80 -13.02
CA GLN A 221 -0.31 3.36 -13.23
C GLN A 221 0.21 3.78 -14.62
N ILE A 222 -0.59 3.64 -15.68
CA ILE A 222 -0.23 4.05 -17.05
C ILE A 222 -0.02 5.56 -17.12
N GLU A 223 -0.88 6.36 -16.49
CA GLU A 223 -0.75 7.83 -16.44
C GLU A 223 0.49 8.24 -15.62
N ALA A 224 0.77 7.58 -14.50
CA ALA A 224 1.97 7.82 -13.69
C ALA A 224 3.26 7.52 -14.48
N ILE A 225 3.34 6.38 -15.19
CA ILE A 225 4.50 6.03 -16.02
C ILE A 225 4.61 7.00 -17.21
N THR A 226 3.48 7.44 -17.78
CA THR A 226 3.45 8.46 -18.86
C THR A 226 3.96 9.81 -18.36
N TRP A 227 3.61 10.20 -17.12
CA TRP A 227 4.15 11.38 -16.45
C TRP A 227 5.65 11.25 -16.23
N VAL A 228 6.13 10.10 -15.75
CA VAL A 228 7.57 9.82 -15.56
C VAL A 228 8.30 9.97 -16.89
N LYS A 229 7.93 9.23 -17.94
CA LYS A 229 8.58 9.35 -19.25
C LYS A 229 8.54 10.78 -19.81
N SER A 230 7.52 11.56 -19.47
CA SER A 230 7.39 12.96 -19.89
C SER A 230 8.30 13.93 -19.13
N HIS A 231 8.69 13.65 -17.89
CA HIS A 231 9.32 14.64 -16.99
C HIS A 231 10.64 14.20 -16.32
N ILE A 232 10.97 12.90 -16.32
CA ILE A 232 12.06 12.33 -15.52
C ILE A 232 13.46 12.87 -15.88
N ALA A 233 13.63 13.35 -17.12
CA ALA A 233 14.85 14.03 -17.57
C ALA A 233 15.15 15.33 -16.80
N SER A 234 14.14 16.02 -16.25
CA SER A 234 14.34 17.18 -15.35
C SER A 234 14.94 16.79 -14.00
N PHE A 235 15.05 15.50 -13.69
CA PHE A 235 15.51 14.95 -12.42
C PHE A 235 16.69 13.95 -12.59
N GLY A 236 17.47 14.06 -13.67
CA GLY A 236 18.61 13.16 -13.91
C GLY A 236 18.24 11.71 -14.24
N GLY A 237 17.03 11.44 -14.73
CA GLY A 237 16.63 10.09 -15.17
C GLY A 237 16.38 10.02 -16.68
N ASP A 238 16.82 8.93 -17.30
CA ASP A 238 16.71 8.70 -18.74
C ASP A 238 15.29 8.14 -19.09
N PRO A 239 14.48 8.88 -19.89
CA PRO A 239 13.14 8.44 -20.27
C PRO A 239 13.10 7.20 -21.18
N GLU A 240 14.25 6.80 -21.74
CA GLU A 240 14.41 5.57 -22.53
C GLU A 240 15.08 4.43 -21.72
N LYS A 241 15.35 4.63 -20.42
CA LYS A 241 15.84 3.58 -19.50
C LYS A 241 14.93 3.36 -18.27
N ILE A 242 13.63 3.44 -18.49
CA ILE A 242 12.60 3.11 -17.48
C ILE A 242 12.45 1.59 -17.34
N THR A 243 12.63 1.09 -16.12
CA THR A 243 12.36 -0.28 -15.68
C THR A 243 11.19 -0.26 -14.70
N LEU A 244 10.15 -1.07 -14.93
CA LEU A 244 9.10 -1.25 -13.94
C LEU A 244 9.56 -2.26 -12.88
N VAL A 245 9.28 -1.99 -11.61
CA VAL A 245 9.55 -2.87 -10.47
C VAL A 245 8.26 -3.01 -9.67
N GLY A 246 7.96 -4.19 -9.15
CA GLY A 246 6.86 -4.33 -8.20
C GLY A 246 6.92 -5.63 -7.41
N GLU A 247 6.22 -5.65 -6.29
CA GLU A 247 6.11 -6.78 -5.35
C GLU A 247 4.64 -7.23 -5.27
N GLY A 248 4.39 -8.55 -5.24
CA GLY A 248 3.05 -9.11 -5.04
C GLY A 248 2.03 -8.60 -6.07
N ALA A 249 1.03 -7.81 -5.62
CA ALA A 249 0.06 -7.16 -6.52
C ALA A 249 0.69 -6.08 -7.43
N GLY A 250 1.80 -5.47 -7.00
CA GLY A 250 2.61 -4.57 -7.82
C GLY A 250 3.43 -5.33 -8.86
N ALA A 251 3.90 -6.54 -8.54
CA ALA A 251 4.55 -7.44 -9.51
C ALA A 251 3.56 -7.94 -10.56
N ALA A 252 2.35 -8.30 -10.13
CA ALA A 252 1.22 -8.59 -11.01
C ALA A 252 0.85 -7.36 -11.86
N SER A 253 0.85 -6.14 -11.30
CA SER A 253 0.64 -4.90 -12.05
C SER A 253 1.71 -4.66 -13.14
N ALA A 254 3.00 -4.71 -12.77
CA ALA A 254 4.11 -4.49 -13.69
C ALA A 254 4.15 -5.50 -14.85
N THR A 255 3.69 -6.73 -14.60
CA THR A 255 3.56 -7.77 -15.64
C THR A 255 2.25 -7.66 -16.42
N LEU A 256 1.11 -7.28 -15.80
CA LEU A 256 -0.15 -6.97 -16.49
C LEU A 256 0.02 -5.85 -17.52
N LEU A 257 0.82 -4.84 -17.21
CA LEU A 257 1.15 -3.75 -18.13
C LEU A 257 1.80 -4.25 -19.44
N THR A 258 2.47 -5.41 -19.44
CA THR A 258 3.03 -6.00 -20.69
C THR A 258 1.94 -6.53 -21.63
N PHE A 259 0.75 -6.87 -21.12
CA PHE A 259 -0.38 -7.36 -21.92
C PHE A 259 -1.27 -6.23 -22.46
N ILE A 260 -0.96 -4.97 -22.17
CA ILE A 260 -1.77 -3.80 -22.53
C ILE A 260 -1.08 -3.05 -23.69
N PRO A 261 -1.60 -3.10 -24.94
CA PRO A 261 -0.88 -2.55 -26.11
C PRO A 261 -0.51 -1.06 -26.02
N ARG A 262 -1.26 -0.26 -25.25
CA ARG A 262 -1.02 1.17 -25.03
C ARG A 262 0.27 1.47 -24.25
N THR A 263 0.86 0.49 -23.55
CA THR A 263 2.09 0.69 -22.75
C THR A 263 3.38 0.60 -23.57
N LYS A 264 3.30 0.18 -24.84
CA LYS A 264 4.46 -0.04 -25.71
C LYS A 264 5.34 1.21 -25.81
N GLY A 265 6.58 1.12 -25.31
CA GLY A 265 7.55 2.21 -25.32
C GLY A 265 7.53 3.11 -24.07
N LEU A 266 6.63 2.88 -23.11
CA LEU A 266 6.64 3.58 -21.82
C LEU A 266 7.78 3.11 -20.90
N TYR A 267 8.24 1.87 -21.07
CA TYR A 267 9.34 1.24 -20.32
C TYR A 267 10.05 0.20 -21.20
N ARG A 268 11.24 -0.23 -20.77
CA ARG A 268 12.11 -1.18 -21.51
C ARG A 268 12.36 -2.52 -20.83
N ASN A 269 12.10 -2.64 -19.53
CA ASN A 269 12.32 -3.85 -18.71
C ASN A 269 11.21 -3.98 -17.65
N VAL A 270 10.98 -5.20 -17.13
CA VAL A 270 10.10 -5.47 -15.97
C VAL A 270 10.81 -6.33 -14.93
N ILE A 271 10.62 -6.00 -13.65
CA ILE A 271 11.06 -6.77 -12.49
C ILE A 271 9.84 -7.13 -11.64
N ALA A 272 9.56 -8.42 -11.55
CA ALA A 272 8.36 -8.98 -10.93
C ALA A 272 8.74 -9.80 -9.69
N LEU A 273 8.58 -9.18 -8.51
CA LEU A 273 9.03 -9.76 -7.24
C LEU A 273 7.91 -10.59 -6.61
N GLY A 274 8.15 -11.89 -6.51
CA GLY A 274 7.26 -12.89 -5.90
C GLY A 274 6.03 -13.28 -6.72
N SER A 275 5.60 -12.51 -7.74
CA SER A 275 4.29 -12.70 -8.40
C SER A 275 4.20 -12.15 -9.81
N THR A 276 3.18 -12.58 -10.55
CA THR A 276 2.98 -12.30 -11.98
C THR A 276 1.51 -12.07 -12.31
N ALA A 277 1.23 -11.58 -13.51
CA ALA A 277 -0.12 -11.41 -14.06
C ALA A 277 -0.95 -12.70 -14.14
N LEU A 278 -0.33 -13.89 -14.12
CA LEU A 278 -1.05 -15.16 -14.16
C LEU A 278 -1.58 -15.62 -12.79
N ASN A 279 -1.07 -15.05 -11.70
CA ASN A 279 -1.42 -15.46 -10.35
C ASN A 279 -2.90 -15.15 -10.06
N SER A 280 -3.72 -16.18 -9.87
CA SER A 280 -5.18 -16.06 -9.79
C SER A 280 -5.66 -15.14 -8.66
N GLN A 281 -4.89 -15.01 -7.57
CA GLN A 281 -5.16 -14.06 -6.49
C GLN A 281 -4.95 -12.58 -6.85
N TYR A 282 -4.66 -12.26 -8.11
CA TYR A 282 -4.48 -10.89 -8.61
C TYR A 282 -5.35 -10.56 -9.83
N PHE A 283 -6.29 -11.45 -10.21
CA PHE A 283 -7.20 -11.24 -11.33
C PHE A 283 -8.65 -11.63 -10.97
N GLN A 284 -9.59 -10.72 -11.16
CA GLN A 284 -11.02 -10.90 -10.86
C GLN A 284 -11.76 -11.52 -12.06
N ARG A 285 -12.51 -12.60 -11.82
CA ARG A 285 -13.32 -13.30 -12.84
C ARG A 285 -14.78 -12.85 -12.90
N ASN A 286 -15.36 -12.42 -11.78
CA ASN A 286 -16.79 -12.08 -11.67
C ASN A 286 -17.00 -10.61 -11.23
N PRO A 287 -16.61 -9.60 -12.04
CA PRO A 287 -16.74 -8.18 -11.69
C PRO A 287 -18.18 -7.72 -11.42
N VAL A 288 -19.13 -8.15 -12.26
CA VAL A 288 -20.55 -7.79 -12.12
C VAL A 288 -21.15 -8.30 -10.81
N GLU A 289 -20.71 -9.48 -10.35
CA GLU A 289 -21.13 -10.07 -9.08
C GLU A 289 -20.63 -9.24 -7.89
N SER A 290 -19.35 -8.85 -7.87
CA SER A 290 -18.77 -8.06 -6.77
C SER A 290 -19.37 -6.66 -6.70
N ALA A 291 -19.64 -6.02 -7.84
CA ALA A 291 -20.36 -4.75 -7.90
C ALA A 291 -21.77 -4.87 -7.31
N ARG A 292 -22.49 -5.95 -7.65
CA ARG A 292 -23.87 -6.22 -7.20
C ARG A 292 -23.99 -6.58 -5.72
N GLU A 293 -23.07 -7.36 -5.18
CA GLU A 293 -23.01 -7.67 -3.75
C GLU A 293 -22.74 -6.41 -2.91
N LEU A 294 -21.87 -5.50 -3.39
CA LEU A 294 -21.60 -4.24 -2.69
C LEU A 294 -22.84 -3.33 -2.65
N VAL A 295 -23.56 -3.16 -3.76
CA VAL A 295 -24.77 -2.30 -3.76
C VAL A 295 -25.94 -2.92 -3.01
N SER A 296 -26.04 -4.25 -2.96
CA SER A 296 -27.01 -4.97 -2.11
C SER A 296 -26.83 -4.58 -0.63
N ARG A 297 -25.59 -4.58 -0.13
CA ARG A 297 -25.25 -4.18 1.26
C ARG A 297 -25.56 -2.71 1.54
N LEU A 298 -25.27 -1.84 0.57
CA LEU A 298 -25.50 -0.40 0.65
C LEU A 298 -26.97 0.00 0.42
N LYS A 299 -27.83 -0.94 -0.02
CA LYS A 299 -29.22 -0.70 -0.44
C LYS A 299 -29.33 0.26 -1.63
N CYS A 300 -28.30 0.30 -2.45
CA CYS A 300 -28.27 0.99 -3.74
C CYS A 300 -28.99 0.17 -4.83
N PRO A 301 -29.41 0.80 -5.95
CA PRO A 301 -30.00 0.09 -7.10
C PRO A 301 -29.07 -1.01 -7.66
N TYR A 302 -29.67 -2.15 -8.04
CA TYR A 302 -28.97 -3.41 -8.36
C TYR A 302 -29.03 -3.78 -9.85
N ASP A 303 -30.14 -3.44 -10.52
CA ASP A 303 -30.45 -3.90 -11.88
C ASP A 303 -29.91 -2.95 -12.96
N ASP A 304 -30.13 -1.63 -12.83
CA ASP A 304 -29.59 -0.63 -13.75
C ASP A 304 -28.17 -0.19 -13.35
N PHE A 305 -27.22 -0.33 -14.27
CA PHE A 305 -25.81 -0.01 -14.01
C PHE A 305 -25.51 1.49 -13.92
N SER A 306 -26.36 2.36 -14.49
CA SER A 306 -26.19 3.81 -14.38
C SER A 306 -26.57 4.26 -12.97
N GLU A 307 -27.73 3.81 -12.48
CA GLU A 307 -28.19 4.07 -11.11
C GLU A 307 -27.26 3.44 -10.05
N LEU A 308 -26.78 2.21 -10.29
CA LEU A 308 -25.81 1.51 -9.45
C LEU A 308 -24.53 2.33 -9.26
N VAL A 309 -23.87 2.71 -10.37
CA VAL A 309 -22.60 3.47 -10.34
C VAL A 309 -22.81 4.89 -9.79
N GLU A 310 -23.97 5.50 -10.06
CA GLU A 310 -24.31 6.84 -9.57
C GLU A 310 -24.67 6.87 -8.06
N CYS A 311 -25.18 5.76 -7.52
CA CYS A 311 -25.34 5.57 -6.08
C CYS A 311 -23.97 5.44 -5.41
N LEU A 312 -23.09 4.56 -5.91
CA LEU A 312 -21.69 4.43 -5.44
C LEU A 312 -20.87 5.73 -5.61
N ARG A 313 -21.24 6.63 -6.53
CA ARG A 313 -20.61 7.96 -6.68
C ARG A 313 -20.98 8.93 -5.55
N LYS A 314 -22.16 8.76 -4.95
CA LYS A 314 -22.65 9.59 -3.83
C LYS A 314 -22.27 9.04 -2.47
N GLU A 315 -22.00 7.74 -2.37
CA GLU A 315 -21.64 7.08 -1.12
C GLU A 315 -20.36 7.62 -0.47
N GLU A 316 -20.33 7.55 0.86
CA GLU A 316 -19.21 8.06 1.65
C GLU A 316 -17.97 7.18 1.50
N MET A 317 -16.80 7.80 1.35
CA MET A 317 -15.53 7.09 1.11
C MET A 317 -15.27 6.04 2.21
N THR A 318 -15.59 6.39 3.46
CA THR A 318 -15.38 5.50 4.62
C THR A 318 -16.41 4.39 4.75
N VAL A 319 -17.57 4.50 4.09
CA VAL A 319 -18.58 3.44 4.01
C VAL A 319 -18.19 2.45 2.92
N LEU A 320 -17.84 2.95 1.73
CA LEU A 320 -17.34 2.13 0.61
C LEU A 320 -16.14 1.26 1.00
N VAL A 321 -15.14 1.82 1.68
CA VAL A 321 -13.99 1.05 2.17
C VAL A 321 -14.41 -0.05 3.16
N LYS A 322 -15.35 0.22 4.07
CA LYS A 322 -15.80 -0.77 5.05
C LYS A 322 -16.56 -1.92 4.40
N GLU A 323 -17.62 -1.63 3.64
CA GLU A 323 -18.45 -2.70 3.08
C GLU A 323 -17.71 -3.54 2.04
N MET A 324 -16.80 -2.94 1.27
CA MET A 324 -15.89 -3.66 0.38
C MET A 324 -14.97 -4.63 1.15
N ASN A 325 -14.54 -4.32 2.38
CA ASN A 325 -13.74 -5.23 3.20
C ASN A 325 -14.60 -6.23 3.98
N ASN A 326 -15.83 -5.88 4.37
CA ASN A 326 -16.83 -6.81 4.95
C ASN A 326 -17.27 -7.92 3.97
N MET A 327 -16.90 -7.78 2.68
CA MET A 327 -17.08 -8.76 1.62
C MET A 327 -15.88 -9.70 1.44
N LEU A 328 -14.75 -9.45 2.11
CA LEU A 328 -13.50 -10.18 1.94
C LEU A 328 -13.17 -11.05 3.16
N ASN A 329 -12.44 -12.13 2.90
CA ASN A 329 -11.92 -13.10 3.85
C ASN A 329 -10.43 -13.31 3.54
N PHE A 330 -9.67 -13.91 4.47
CA PHE A 330 -8.27 -14.33 4.24
C PHE A 330 -7.41 -13.22 3.58
N PHE A 331 -7.48 -12.00 4.13
CA PHE A 331 -6.97 -10.74 3.57
C PHE A 331 -7.70 -10.24 2.30
N SER A 332 -7.74 -11.01 1.20
CA SER A 332 -8.20 -10.49 -0.11
C SER A 332 -9.10 -11.43 -0.92
N PHE A 333 -9.62 -12.52 -0.35
CA PHE A 333 -10.36 -13.57 -1.06
C PHE A 333 -11.87 -13.62 -0.70
N PRO A 334 -12.79 -13.98 -1.63
CA PRO A 334 -12.56 -14.19 -3.06
C PRO A 334 -12.06 -12.90 -3.73
N ARG A 335 -11.39 -13.00 -4.89
CA ARG A 335 -10.67 -11.83 -5.44
C ARG A 335 -11.62 -10.83 -6.11
N TRP A 336 -12.21 -9.98 -5.28
CA TRP A 336 -13.11 -8.91 -5.66
C TRP A 336 -12.43 -7.53 -5.65
N PHE A 337 -12.76 -6.71 -6.66
CA PHE A 337 -12.12 -5.42 -6.94
C PHE A 337 -10.60 -5.59 -7.17
N ALA A 338 -10.29 -6.22 -8.30
CA ALA A 338 -8.94 -6.41 -8.85
C ALA A 338 -8.98 -6.23 -10.38
N PRO A 339 -7.82 -6.22 -11.08
CA PRO A 339 -7.78 -6.27 -12.54
C PRO A 339 -8.70 -7.34 -13.14
N SER A 340 -9.38 -6.99 -14.24
CA SER A 340 -10.33 -7.85 -14.95
C SER A 340 -10.37 -7.53 -16.45
N VAL A 341 -11.13 -8.30 -17.24
CA VAL A 341 -11.19 -8.15 -18.71
C VAL A 341 -12.15 -7.01 -19.11
N ASP A 342 -11.63 -5.78 -19.18
CA ASP A 342 -12.40 -4.57 -19.48
C ASP A 342 -12.66 -4.30 -20.98
N LYS A 343 -12.09 -5.12 -21.87
CA LYS A 343 -12.10 -4.95 -23.34
C LYS A 343 -11.48 -3.63 -23.84
N LYS A 344 -10.72 -2.93 -22.99
CA LYS A 344 -10.17 -1.58 -23.24
C LYS A 344 -8.67 -1.48 -22.98
N LEU A 345 -8.20 -2.00 -21.85
CA LEU A 345 -6.79 -2.31 -21.59
C LEU A 345 -6.51 -3.79 -21.88
N LEU A 346 -7.41 -4.69 -21.45
CA LEU A 346 -7.27 -6.14 -21.53
C LEU A 346 -8.45 -6.74 -22.31
N SER A 347 -8.17 -7.29 -23.49
CA SER A 347 -9.17 -7.91 -24.38
C SER A 347 -9.58 -9.32 -23.96
N LYS A 348 -8.70 -10.01 -23.25
CA LYS A 348 -8.74 -11.42 -22.81
C LYS A 348 -8.06 -11.57 -21.45
N THR A 349 -8.05 -12.77 -20.86
CA THR A 349 -7.29 -13.01 -19.62
C THR A 349 -5.76 -13.06 -19.89
N PRO A 350 -4.90 -12.84 -18.88
CA PRO A 350 -3.45 -12.90 -19.04
C PRO A 350 -2.94 -14.26 -19.55
N GLU A 351 -3.57 -15.37 -19.15
CA GLU A 351 -3.24 -16.72 -19.64
C GLU A 351 -3.49 -16.85 -21.15
N GLU A 352 -4.59 -16.28 -21.65
CA GLU A 352 -4.92 -16.29 -23.07
C GLU A 352 -4.00 -15.36 -23.88
N LEU A 353 -3.71 -14.16 -23.36
CA LEU A 353 -2.84 -13.19 -24.05
C LEU A 353 -1.40 -13.69 -24.17
N LEU A 354 -0.89 -14.38 -23.14
CA LEU A 354 0.43 -15.02 -23.18
C LEU A 354 0.49 -16.18 -24.17
N LYS A 355 -0.58 -17.00 -24.22
CA LYS A 355 -0.71 -18.10 -25.18
C LYS A 355 -0.77 -17.59 -26.62
N ASP A 356 -1.53 -16.52 -26.87
CA ASP A 356 -1.66 -15.90 -28.20
C ASP A 356 -0.43 -15.07 -28.61
N GLY A 357 0.51 -14.79 -27.70
CA GLY A 357 1.68 -13.93 -27.96
C GLY A 357 1.35 -12.44 -28.05
N GLN A 358 0.22 -12.02 -27.47
CA GLN A 358 -0.26 -10.64 -27.47
C GLN A 358 0.35 -9.85 -26.29
N LEU A 359 1.63 -9.54 -26.37
CA LEU A 359 2.36 -8.80 -25.34
C LEU A 359 3.43 -7.84 -25.89
N VAL A 360 3.70 -6.78 -25.11
CA VAL A 360 4.85 -5.88 -25.24
C VAL A 360 6.10 -6.63 -24.80
N LYS A 361 6.85 -7.17 -25.77
CA LYS A 361 8.07 -7.94 -25.53
C LYS A 361 9.20 -7.04 -25.00
N VAL A 362 9.53 -7.20 -23.72
CA VAL A 362 10.65 -6.58 -23.00
C VAL A 362 11.32 -7.63 -22.09
N PRO A 363 12.62 -7.53 -21.75
CA PRO A 363 13.25 -8.42 -20.78
C PRO A 363 12.52 -8.39 -19.43
N VAL A 364 12.37 -9.58 -18.81
CA VAL A 364 11.70 -9.75 -17.53
C VAL A 364 12.61 -10.48 -16.54
N LEU A 365 12.79 -9.91 -15.34
CA LEU A 365 13.30 -10.62 -14.18
C LEU A 365 12.10 -11.00 -13.30
N THR A 366 11.94 -12.28 -12.97
CA THR A 366 10.79 -12.82 -12.22
C THR A 366 11.24 -13.92 -11.27
N GLY A 367 10.48 -14.21 -10.22
CA GLY A 367 10.85 -15.27 -9.29
C GLY A 367 9.89 -15.40 -8.12
N VAL A 368 10.31 -16.19 -7.13
CA VAL A 368 9.56 -16.43 -5.89
C VAL A 368 10.52 -16.53 -4.70
N SER A 369 10.03 -16.16 -3.52
CA SER A 369 10.63 -16.55 -2.24
C SER A 369 10.41 -18.05 -2.00
N ARG A 370 11.29 -18.72 -1.26
CA ARG A 370 11.14 -20.17 -0.98
C ARG A 370 9.82 -20.54 -0.29
N HIS A 371 9.27 -19.62 0.51
CA HIS A 371 8.12 -19.86 1.37
C HIS A 371 7.04 -18.74 1.27
N GLU A 372 6.71 -18.29 0.06
CA GLU A 372 5.63 -17.29 -0.17
C GLU A 372 4.29 -17.68 0.51
N GLY A 373 3.99 -18.98 0.59
CA GLY A 373 2.81 -19.52 1.26
C GLY A 373 2.74 -19.24 2.77
N ALA A 374 3.86 -18.85 3.41
CA ALA A 374 3.91 -18.53 4.85
C ALA A 374 3.03 -17.32 5.21
N PHE A 375 2.85 -16.36 4.30
CA PHE A 375 1.94 -15.22 4.53
C PHE A 375 0.46 -15.67 4.62
N TYR A 376 0.05 -16.64 3.80
CA TYR A 376 -1.33 -17.15 3.78
C TYR A 376 -1.59 -18.29 4.78
N TYR A 377 -0.54 -18.87 5.36
CA TYR A 377 -0.66 -19.90 6.40
C TYR A 377 -1.53 -19.45 7.59
N PRO A 378 -1.18 -18.39 8.36
CA PRO A 378 -1.98 -18.00 9.52
C PRO A 378 -3.36 -17.48 9.12
N LEU A 379 -3.48 -16.83 7.96
CA LEU A 379 -4.76 -16.34 7.43
C LEU A 379 -5.75 -17.49 7.18
N THR A 380 -5.29 -18.57 6.53
CA THR A 380 -6.17 -19.70 6.17
C THR A 380 -6.34 -20.72 7.29
N VAL A 381 -5.36 -20.92 8.17
CA VAL A 381 -5.53 -21.80 9.34
C VAL A 381 -6.50 -21.18 10.36
N ASN A 382 -6.28 -19.93 10.79
CA ASN A 382 -7.07 -19.34 11.87
C ASN A 382 -8.56 -19.28 11.52
N SER A 383 -8.90 -18.76 10.35
CA SER A 383 -10.28 -18.55 9.91
C SER A 383 -11.05 -19.82 9.47
N PHE A 384 -10.39 -20.98 9.38
CA PHE A 384 -11.06 -22.28 9.18
C PHE A 384 -11.00 -23.22 10.37
N ASN A 385 -10.25 -22.89 11.42
CA ASN A 385 -9.82 -23.90 12.39
C ASN A 385 -9.79 -23.49 13.87
N ASP A 386 -10.08 -22.23 14.22
CA ASP A 386 -9.92 -21.71 15.59
C ASP A 386 -8.52 -22.01 16.19
N GLY A 387 -7.50 -22.18 15.33
CA GLY A 387 -6.13 -22.59 15.69
C GLY A 387 -5.90 -24.07 16.02
N LYS A 388 -6.84 -24.99 15.75
CA LYS A 388 -6.80 -26.39 16.23
C LYS A 388 -6.49 -27.43 15.15
N TYR A 389 -5.23 -27.82 14.99
CA TYR A 389 -4.82 -28.87 14.05
C TYR A 389 -5.63 -30.17 14.22
N ASP A 390 -6.16 -30.72 13.12
CA ASP A 390 -7.02 -31.91 13.13
C ASP A 390 -6.77 -32.82 11.93
N GLY A 391 -6.97 -34.13 12.10
CA GLY A 391 -6.82 -35.12 11.02
C GLY A 391 -7.76 -34.95 9.82
N ASN A 392 -8.75 -34.05 9.88
CA ASN A 392 -9.80 -33.89 8.88
C ASN A 392 -9.60 -32.69 7.94
N PHE A 393 -8.68 -31.76 8.24
CA PHE A 393 -8.49 -30.50 7.51
C PHE A 393 -8.43 -30.68 5.99
N ILE A 394 -7.61 -31.62 5.50
CA ILE A 394 -7.40 -31.86 4.06
C ILE A 394 -8.60 -32.54 3.37
N ASP A 395 -9.36 -33.37 4.08
CA ASP A 395 -10.47 -34.13 3.50
C ASP A 395 -11.80 -33.36 3.57
N GLN A 396 -12.00 -32.53 4.60
CA GLN A 396 -13.28 -31.85 4.87
C GLN A 396 -13.25 -30.32 4.64
N ARG A 397 -12.13 -29.66 4.93
CA ARG A 397 -12.04 -28.18 4.96
C ARG A 397 -11.35 -27.62 3.71
N LEU A 398 -10.25 -28.22 3.26
CA LEU A 398 -9.57 -27.86 2.02
C LEU A 398 -10.50 -27.85 0.78
N PRO A 399 -11.45 -28.80 0.59
CA PRO A 399 -12.40 -28.72 -0.53
C PRO A 399 -13.29 -27.46 -0.51
N ARG A 400 -13.57 -26.89 0.66
CA ARG A 400 -14.36 -25.66 0.82
C ARG A 400 -13.50 -24.40 0.63
N LEU A 401 -12.21 -24.49 0.96
CA LEU A 401 -11.24 -23.41 0.82
C LEU A 401 -10.78 -23.22 -0.63
N LEU A 402 -10.55 -24.30 -1.39
CA LEU A 402 -10.02 -24.23 -2.75
C LEU A 402 -10.79 -23.27 -3.69
N PRO A 403 -12.15 -23.26 -3.76
CA PRO A 403 -12.89 -22.30 -4.59
C PRO A 403 -12.75 -20.83 -4.17
N ILE A 404 -12.25 -20.55 -2.96
CA ILE A 404 -12.11 -19.19 -2.42
C ILE A 404 -10.71 -18.63 -2.69
N ILE A 405 -9.66 -19.46 -2.57
CA ILE A 405 -8.26 -19.04 -2.76
C ILE A 405 -7.64 -19.42 -4.12
N SER A 406 -8.36 -20.15 -4.97
CA SER A 406 -7.87 -20.61 -6.27
C SER A 406 -8.99 -20.68 -7.32
N GLU A 407 -8.61 -20.92 -8.57
CA GLU A 407 -9.52 -21.08 -9.71
C GLU A 407 -10.27 -22.44 -9.75
N PHE A 408 -10.15 -23.26 -8.70
CA PHE A 408 -10.74 -24.60 -8.65
C PHE A 408 -12.19 -24.60 -8.15
N GLU A 409 -13.13 -24.36 -9.05
CA GLU A 409 -14.58 -24.42 -8.78
C GLU A 409 -15.14 -25.86 -8.75
N SER A 410 -14.46 -26.84 -9.34
CA SER A 410 -14.96 -28.21 -9.51
C SER A 410 -13.85 -29.28 -9.41
N LYS A 411 -14.24 -30.56 -9.43
CA LYS A 411 -13.33 -31.73 -9.26
C LYS A 411 -12.51 -31.69 -7.97
N LEU A 412 -13.05 -31.05 -6.94
CA LEU A 412 -12.39 -30.79 -5.66
C LEU A 412 -11.85 -32.05 -4.96
N PHE A 413 -12.62 -33.14 -4.92
CA PHE A 413 -12.19 -34.39 -4.26
C PHE A 413 -10.98 -35.07 -4.96
N PRO A 414 -10.94 -35.23 -6.30
CA PRO A 414 -9.70 -35.58 -7.00
C PRO A 414 -8.50 -34.66 -6.69
N ILE A 415 -8.73 -33.34 -6.60
CA ILE A 415 -7.68 -32.35 -6.30
C ILE A 415 -7.17 -32.50 -4.87
N THR A 416 -8.03 -32.54 -3.85
CA THR A 416 -7.58 -32.69 -2.45
C THR A 416 -6.94 -34.05 -2.19
N LYS A 417 -7.39 -35.13 -2.87
CA LYS A 417 -6.70 -36.43 -2.85
C LYS A 417 -5.28 -36.36 -3.44
N ALA A 418 -5.07 -35.57 -4.49
CA ALA A 418 -3.74 -35.33 -5.06
C ALA A 418 -2.86 -34.48 -4.12
N VAL A 419 -3.41 -33.42 -3.52
CA VAL A 419 -2.73 -32.58 -2.51
C VAL A 419 -2.32 -33.41 -1.30
N LYS A 420 -3.23 -34.22 -0.75
CA LYS A 420 -2.95 -35.12 0.38
C LYS A 420 -1.77 -36.05 0.07
N LYS A 421 -1.77 -36.67 -1.12
CA LYS A 421 -0.68 -37.54 -1.57
C LYS A 421 0.65 -36.78 -1.74
N ARG A 422 0.65 -35.57 -2.32
CA ARG A 422 1.86 -34.81 -2.66
C ARG A 422 2.53 -34.11 -1.46
N TYR A 423 1.76 -33.60 -0.50
CA TYR A 423 2.28 -32.78 0.59
C TYR A 423 2.07 -33.40 1.99
N PHE A 424 1.08 -34.30 2.17
CA PHE A 424 0.65 -34.81 3.47
C PHE A 424 0.73 -36.35 3.59
N THR A 425 1.65 -36.97 2.85
CA THR A 425 1.99 -38.39 3.04
C THR A 425 2.97 -38.52 4.20
N ASN A 426 2.66 -39.36 5.19
CA ASN A 426 3.46 -39.58 6.41
C ASN A 426 3.72 -38.27 7.19
N VAL A 427 2.65 -37.51 7.41
CA VAL A 427 2.63 -36.26 8.19
C VAL A 427 1.58 -36.44 9.28
N ASP A 428 1.95 -36.22 10.54
CA ASP A 428 0.93 -36.06 11.59
C ASP A 428 0.21 -34.71 11.36
N MET A 429 -1.09 -34.81 11.15
CA MET A 429 -1.98 -33.69 10.85
C MET A 429 -2.42 -32.91 12.10
N GLU A 430 -2.18 -33.48 13.29
CA GLU A 430 -2.48 -32.87 14.59
C GLU A 430 -1.20 -32.27 15.22
N ASN A 431 -0.01 -32.61 14.69
CA ASN A 431 1.27 -31.99 15.02
C ASN A 431 1.55 -30.75 14.14
N GLU A 432 1.51 -29.56 14.74
CA GLU A 432 1.74 -28.31 14.01
C GLU A 432 3.14 -28.23 13.37
N ASP A 433 4.20 -28.68 14.03
CA ASP A 433 5.57 -28.54 13.51
C ASP A 433 5.84 -29.50 12.31
N GLU A 434 4.99 -30.53 12.11
CA GLU A 434 4.96 -31.35 10.88
C GLU A 434 4.00 -30.79 9.80
N PHE A 435 2.80 -30.37 10.20
CA PHE A 435 1.78 -29.84 9.28
C PHE A 435 2.18 -28.49 8.67
N ARG A 436 2.69 -27.55 9.47
CA ARG A 436 3.03 -26.18 9.08
C ARG A 436 3.91 -26.10 7.83
N PRO A 437 5.12 -26.71 7.79
CA PRO A 437 5.99 -26.62 6.60
C PRO A 437 5.33 -27.21 5.35
N ARG A 438 4.50 -28.25 5.48
CA ARG A 438 3.82 -28.91 4.35
C ARG A 438 2.65 -28.12 3.80
N TYR A 439 1.90 -27.44 4.67
CA TYR A 439 0.85 -26.54 4.24
C TYR A 439 1.42 -25.24 3.64
N ILE A 440 2.56 -24.75 4.14
CA ILE A 440 3.34 -23.67 3.50
C ILE A 440 3.87 -24.09 2.12
N GLU A 441 4.42 -25.31 1.98
CA GLU A 441 4.87 -25.86 0.69
C GLU A 441 3.71 -25.89 -0.32
N PHE A 442 2.55 -26.42 0.08
CA PHE A 442 1.34 -26.45 -0.73
C PHE A 442 0.83 -25.05 -1.11
N LEU A 443 0.74 -24.11 -0.17
CA LEU A 443 0.28 -22.74 -0.45
C LEU A 443 1.25 -21.98 -1.35
N THR A 444 2.56 -22.24 -1.23
CA THR A 444 3.60 -21.67 -2.12
C THR A 444 3.39 -22.17 -3.54
N ASP A 445 3.21 -23.49 -3.74
CA ASP A 445 2.97 -24.07 -5.06
C ASP A 445 1.61 -23.67 -5.67
N LEU A 446 0.55 -23.56 -4.84
CA LEU A 446 -0.80 -23.19 -5.27
C LEU A 446 -0.92 -21.71 -5.66
N LEU A 447 -0.32 -20.80 -4.89
CA LEU A 447 -0.51 -19.35 -5.06
C LEU A 447 0.63 -18.69 -5.84
N PHE A 448 1.80 -19.32 -5.95
CA PHE A 448 3.01 -18.67 -6.48
C PHE A 448 3.81 -19.51 -7.47
N THR A 449 4.40 -20.64 -7.06
CA THR A 449 5.42 -21.37 -7.85
C THR A 449 4.90 -21.74 -9.25
N ARG A 450 3.67 -22.28 -9.33
CA ARG A 450 3.07 -22.70 -10.61
C ARG A 450 2.86 -21.54 -11.57
N PHE A 451 2.42 -20.39 -11.07
CA PHE A 451 2.11 -19.22 -11.90
C PHE A 451 3.39 -18.52 -12.39
N SER A 452 4.38 -18.36 -11.53
CA SER A 452 5.70 -17.80 -11.93
C SER A 452 6.39 -18.70 -12.95
N SER A 453 6.28 -20.03 -12.78
CA SER A 453 6.78 -21.03 -13.74
C SER A 453 6.02 -21.01 -15.08
N LEU A 454 4.69 -20.94 -15.07
CA LEU A 454 3.87 -20.83 -16.28
C LEU A 454 4.15 -19.52 -17.04
N TYR A 455 4.32 -18.41 -16.31
CA TYR A 455 4.62 -17.10 -16.88
C TYR A 455 6.00 -17.07 -17.53
N GLY A 456 7.06 -17.48 -16.79
CA GLY A 456 8.42 -17.53 -17.31
C GLY A 456 8.57 -18.44 -18.54
N ASN A 457 7.99 -19.64 -18.50
CA ASN A 457 8.01 -20.56 -19.65
C ASN A 457 7.19 -20.02 -20.83
N GLY A 458 6.04 -19.38 -20.58
CA GLY A 458 5.23 -18.76 -21.61
C GLY A 458 5.95 -17.60 -22.30
N LEU A 459 6.63 -16.73 -21.53
CA LEU A 459 7.47 -15.65 -22.04
C LEU A 459 8.64 -16.19 -22.89
N ALA A 460 9.34 -17.22 -22.41
CA ALA A 460 10.44 -17.85 -23.15
C ALA A 460 9.95 -18.47 -24.48
N ASN A 461 8.80 -19.14 -24.50
CA ASN A 461 8.16 -19.64 -25.72
C ASN A 461 7.77 -18.50 -26.68
N GLN A 462 7.47 -17.30 -26.16
CA GLN A 462 7.25 -16.08 -26.94
C GLN A 462 8.55 -15.32 -27.27
N THR A 463 9.72 -15.97 -27.16
CA THR A 463 11.05 -15.40 -27.43
C THR A 463 11.35 -14.10 -26.65
N VAL A 464 10.84 -14.00 -25.43
CA VAL A 464 11.15 -12.89 -24.51
C VAL A 464 12.31 -13.32 -23.59
N PRO A 465 13.34 -12.49 -23.36
CA PRO A 465 14.37 -12.78 -22.38
C PRO A 465 13.79 -12.83 -20.96
N VAL A 466 13.99 -13.96 -20.27
CA VAL A 466 13.53 -14.17 -18.88
C VAL A 466 14.70 -14.57 -17.99
N TYR A 467 14.83 -13.88 -16.87
CA TYR A 467 15.76 -14.21 -15.80
C TYR A 467 14.96 -14.66 -14.58
N TYR A 468 15.20 -15.88 -14.10
CA TYR A 468 14.45 -16.46 -12.98
C TYR A 468 15.28 -16.44 -11.70
N TYR A 469 14.70 -15.97 -10.59
CA TYR A 469 15.33 -16.00 -9.26
C TYR A 469 14.52 -16.84 -8.25
N VAL A 470 15.22 -17.35 -7.23
CA VAL A 470 14.60 -17.86 -6.00
C VAL A 470 15.25 -17.15 -4.81
N LEU A 471 14.44 -16.50 -3.97
CA LEU A 471 14.94 -15.83 -2.77
C LEU A 471 14.82 -16.78 -1.57
N ASP A 472 15.97 -17.16 -1.02
CA ASP A 472 16.09 -18.08 0.13
C ASP A 472 16.92 -17.47 1.27
N TYR A 473 16.87 -16.14 1.40
CA TYR A 473 17.46 -15.39 2.50
C TYR A 473 16.39 -15.01 3.54
N TYR A 474 16.67 -15.25 4.82
CA TYR A 474 15.77 -14.95 5.93
C TYR A 474 16.28 -13.71 6.67
N GLY A 475 15.78 -12.54 6.26
CA GLY A 475 16.07 -11.27 6.92
C GLY A 475 15.56 -11.25 8.37
N THR A 476 16.37 -10.72 9.29
CA THR A 476 16.09 -10.78 10.74
C THR A 476 14.86 -9.98 11.18
N ASN A 477 14.41 -8.99 10.39
CA ASN A 477 13.21 -8.19 10.63
C ASN A 477 12.17 -8.33 9.48
N GLY A 478 12.02 -9.54 8.92
CA GLY A 478 11.00 -9.80 7.89
C GLY A 478 9.56 -9.58 8.37
N ILE A 479 8.62 -9.31 7.45
CA ILE A 479 7.23 -8.91 7.77
C ILE A 479 6.49 -9.90 8.69
N MET A 480 6.78 -11.21 8.60
CA MET A 480 6.21 -12.23 9.49
C MET A 480 6.57 -12.02 10.97
N SER A 481 7.78 -11.49 11.25
CA SER A 481 8.21 -11.15 12.62
C SER A 481 7.51 -9.91 13.17
N ILE A 482 7.02 -9.02 12.29
CA ILE A 482 6.25 -7.82 12.64
C ILE A 482 4.77 -8.17 12.86
N ILE A 483 4.23 -9.13 12.09
CA ILE A 483 2.86 -9.66 12.25
C ILE A 483 2.70 -10.48 13.54
N GLY A 484 3.81 -10.88 14.18
CA GLY A 484 3.82 -11.48 15.52
C GLY A 484 3.84 -13.00 15.55
N ASP A 485 4.05 -13.66 14.41
CA ASP A 485 4.32 -15.11 14.36
C ASP A 485 5.75 -15.37 14.86
N THR A 486 5.87 -15.68 16.15
CA THR A 486 7.15 -16.02 16.79
C THR A 486 7.71 -17.37 16.36
N ASP A 487 6.88 -18.26 15.81
CA ASP A 487 7.23 -19.65 15.51
C ASP A 487 7.88 -19.83 14.14
N MET A 488 7.73 -18.85 13.23
CA MET A 488 8.60 -18.72 12.04
C MET A 488 10.10 -18.67 12.38
N LYS A 489 10.49 -18.33 13.62
CA LYS A 489 11.88 -18.47 14.09
C LYS A 489 12.36 -19.93 14.09
N LYS A 490 11.49 -20.92 14.31
CA LYS A 490 11.84 -22.36 14.26
C LYS A 490 12.36 -22.77 12.87
N LEU A 491 11.81 -22.19 11.81
CA LEU A 491 12.27 -22.38 10.43
C LEU A 491 13.62 -21.68 10.19
N ALA A 492 13.78 -20.42 10.64
CA ALA A 492 15.02 -19.66 10.46
C ALA A 492 16.22 -20.21 11.26
N VAL A 493 15.97 -20.83 12.42
CA VAL A 493 17.00 -21.39 13.32
C VAL A 493 17.83 -22.52 12.68
N GLN A 494 17.39 -23.13 11.57
CA GLN A 494 18.18 -24.14 10.86
C GLN A 494 19.30 -23.57 9.96
N THR A 495 19.32 -22.26 9.66
CA THR A 495 20.23 -21.71 8.63
C THR A 495 20.91 -20.36 8.92
N SER A 496 20.43 -19.55 9.87
CA SER A 496 20.94 -18.16 10.04
C SER A 496 22.21 -18.04 10.91
N SER A 497 23.29 -17.49 10.36
CA SER A 497 24.34 -16.80 11.13
C SER A 497 23.95 -15.32 11.35
N ASN A 498 24.51 -14.68 12.38
CA ASN A 498 24.06 -13.35 12.83
C ASN A 498 24.50 -12.19 11.91
N SER A 499 23.53 -11.53 11.27
CA SER A 499 23.58 -10.11 10.91
C SER A 499 22.19 -9.47 11.09
N GLY A 500 22.15 -8.19 11.44
CA GLY A 500 20.95 -7.56 12.00
C GLY A 500 20.23 -6.56 11.09
N MET A 501 18.94 -6.38 11.36
CA MET A 501 18.14 -5.18 11.02
C MET A 501 17.92 -4.93 9.51
N LEU A 502 17.37 -5.92 8.82
CA LEU A 502 16.87 -5.77 7.44
C LEU A 502 15.48 -6.40 7.27
N GLY A 503 14.67 -5.78 6.43
CA GLY A 503 13.30 -6.20 6.09
C GLY A 503 12.68 -5.30 5.01
N ALA A 504 11.83 -5.88 4.15
CA ALA A 504 11.23 -5.28 2.94
C ALA A 504 12.23 -4.80 1.86
N CYS A 505 13.20 -3.95 2.19
CA CYS A 505 14.19 -3.43 1.25
C CYS A 505 15.06 -4.51 0.60
N ASP A 506 15.27 -5.65 1.28
CA ASP A 506 16.00 -6.81 0.76
C ASP A 506 15.49 -7.28 -0.61
N PHE A 507 14.19 -7.15 -0.89
CA PHE A 507 13.60 -7.52 -2.18
C PHE A 507 14.09 -6.64 -3.33
N LEU A 508 14.30 -5.34 -3.11
CA LEU A 508 14.88 -4.45 -4.12
C LEU A 508 16.40 -4.54 -4.15
N VAL A 509 17.07 -4.66 -2.99
CA VAL A 509 18.53 -4.76 -2.93
C VAL A 509 19.05 -6.07 -3.57
N ALA A 510 18.37 -7.21 -3.34
CA ALA A 510 18.72 -8.47 -4.00
C ALA A 510 18.47 -8.43 -5.52
N ALA A 511 17.42 -7.72 -5.97
CA ALA A 511 17.21 -7.47 -7.40
C ALA A 511 18.29 -6.54 -7.98
N LEU A 512 18.75 -5.55 -7.21
CA LEU A 512 19.81 -4.61 -7.63
C LEU A 512 21.21 -5.23 -7.66
N LEU A 513 21.54 -6.18 -6.79
CA LEU A 513 22.78 -6.97 -6.88
C LEU A 513 22.88 -7.83 -8.16
N LEU A 514 21.74 -8.07 -8.84
CA LEU A 514 21.72 -8.65 -10.19
C LEU A 514 21.85 -7.57 -11.27
N LEU A 515 21.25 -6.38 -11.07
CA LEU A 515 21.34 -5.25 -12.01
C LEU A 515 22.71 -4.55 -12.04
N SER A 516 23.44 -4.51 -10.92
CA SER A 516 24.78 -3.91 -10.85
C SER A 516 25.85 -4.76 -11.53
N GLN A 517 25.54 -6.00 -11.91
CA GLN A 517 26.32 -6.74 -12.90
C GLN A 517 25.87 -6.37 -14.32
N GLU A 518 26.70 -5.60 -15.02
CA GLU A 518 26.48 -5.08 -16.39
C GLU A 518 26.04 -6.14 -17.43
N LYS A 519 26.29 -7.41 -17.15
CA LYS A 519 25.87 -8.59 -17.94
C LYS A 519 24.36 -8.73 -18.13
N LEU A 520 23.53 -8.00 -17.39
CA LEU A 520 22.07 -7.94 -17.55
C LEU A 520 21.60 -6.82 -18.51
N PHE A 521 22.53 -6.05 -19.10
CA PHE A 521 22.24 -4.84 -19.88
C PHE A 521 22.88 -4.80 -21.30
N VAL A 522 23.39 -5.93 -21.80
CA VAL A 522 23.95 -6.09 -23.16
C VAL A 522 22.99 -6.86 -24.05
#